data_AF-A0AAU7A147-F1
#
_entry.id   AF-A0AAU7A147-F1
#
_cell.length_a   1.000
_cell.length_b   1.000
_cell.length_c   1.000
_cell.angle_alpha   90.00
_cell.angle_beta   90.00
_cell.angle_gamma   90.00
#
_symmetry.space_group_name_H-M   'P 1'
#
loop_
_entity.id
_entity.type
_entity.pdbx_description
1 polymer ?
#
loop_
_entity_poly.entity_id
_entity_poly.type
_entity_poly.pdbx_seq_one_letter_code
_entity_poly.pdbx_strand_id
1 'polypeptide(L)'
;MISAIVMIKADIDRIPEVAKAVVEISGVTEVYSTTGDVDLIAIVRVARHEDLADVIADRINKIRGMRESQTHIAFRTYSSGDLGAGFSLGLDD
;
A
#
# COMPACT_ATOMS: atom_id res chain seq x y z
N MET A 1 -8.05 -11.15 0.80
CA MET A 1 -6.91 -10.26 1.11
C MET A 1 -7.30 -8.86 0.67
N ILE A 2 -7.20 -7.87 1.55
CA ILE A 2 -7.57 -6.47 1.27
C ILE A 2 -6.30 -5.72 0.92
N SER A 3 -6.33 -4.95 -0.17
CA SER A 3 -5.20 -4.15 -0.62
C SER A 3 -5.48 -2.67 -0.36
N ALA A 4 -4.48 -1.93 0.08
CA ALA A 4 -4.52 -0.48 0.19
C ALA A 4 -3.25 0.12 -0.41
N ILE A 5 -3.41 1.27 -1.07
CA ILE A 5 -2.32 2.08 -1.60
C ILE A 5 -2.18 3.29 -0.68
N VAL A 6 -1.05 3.40 -0.01
CA VAL A 6 -0.76 4.49 0.92
C VAL A 6 0.22 5.44 0.24
N MET A 7 -0.28 6.62 -0.10
CA MET A 7 0.54 7.72 -0.58
C MET A 7 1.09 8.48 0.62
N ILE A 8 2.40 8.72 0.65
CA ILE A 8 3.10 9.27 1.81
C ILE A 8 3.92 10.47 1.37
N LYS A 9 3.78 11.58 2.11
CA LYS A 9 4.72 12.70 2.10
C LYS A 9 5.62 12.62 3.32
N ALA A 10 6.90 12.86 3.10
CA ALA A 10 7.93 12.79 4.13
C ALA A 10 8.76 14.07 4.21
N ASP A 11 9.52 14.19 5.28
CA ASP A 11 10.62 15.14 5.36
C ASP A 11 11.64 14.84 4.27
N ILE A 12 11.99 15.86 3.47
CA ILE A 12 12.86 15.73 2.28
C ILE A 12 14.22 15.12 2.64
N ASP A 13 14.77 15.48 3.80
CA ASP A 13 16.04 14.97 4.33
C ASP A 13 15.92 13.58 4.98
N ARG A 14 14.72 12.97 4.97
CA ARG A 14 14.43 11.68 5.62
C ARG A 14 13.72 10.67 4.73
N ILE A 15 13.52 10.96 3.44
CA ILE A 15 12.80 10.06 2.51
C ILE A 15 13.37 8.63 2.54
N PRO A 16 14.71 8.41 2.48
CA PRO A 16 15.28 7.06 2.53
C PRO A 16 15.00 6.33 3.86
N GLU A 17 15.11 7.04 4.99
CA GLU A 17 14.86 6.49 6.33
C GLU A 17 13.39 6.14 6.52
N VAL A 18 12.48 6.99 6.04
CA VAL A 18 11.04 6.72 6.07
C VAL A 18 10.73 5.50 5.20
N ALA A 19 11.26 5.42 3.97
CA ALA A 19 11.04 4.27 3.09
C ALA A 19 11.50 2.96 3.72
N LYS A 20 12.70 2.97 4.34
CA LYS A 20 13.24 1.82 5.06
C LYS A 20 12.39 1.44 6.27
N ALA A 21 11.90 2.42 7.02
CA ALA A 21 11.03 2.13 8.15
C ALA A 21 9.67 1.56 7.71
N VAL A 22 9.12 2.03 6.59
CA VAL A 22 7.85 1.56 6.04
C VAL A 22 7.96 0.11 5.56
N VAL A 23 9.04 -0.26 4.84
CA VAL A 23 9.18 -1.62 4.28
C VAL A 23 9.32 -2.71 5.34
N GLU A 24 9.79 -2.37 6.54
CA GLU A 24 9.90 -3.30 7.68
C GLU A 24 8.55 -3.56 8.39
N ILE A 25 7.50 -2.82 8.03
CA ILE A 25 6.18 -2.99 8.64
C ILE A 25 5.49 -4.22 8.03
N SER A 26 5.18 -5.20 8.88
CA SER A 26 4.35 -6.35 8.49
C SER A 26 3.02 -5.89 7.88
N GLY A 27 2.71 -6.39 6.69
CA GLY A 27 1.55 -5.97 5.90
C GLY A 27 1.91 -5.02 4.76
N VAL A 28 3.08 -4.37 4.78
CA VAL A 28 3.63 -3.68 3.61
C VAL A 28 4.32 -4.68 2.70
N THR A 29 3.97 -4.70 1.42
CA THR A 29 4.55 -5.62 0.43
C THR A 29 5.57 -4.92 -0.47
N GLU A 30 5.32 -3.66 -0.79
CA GLU A 30 6.23 -2.86 -1.61
C GLU A 30 6.21 -1.40 -1.14
N VAL A 31 7.35 -0.72 -1.31
CA VAL A 31 7.47 0.73 -1.14
C VAL A 31 8.24 1.28 -2.34
N TYR A 32 7.66 2.26 -3.01
CA TYR A 32 8.25 2.95 -4.15
C TYR A 32 8.60 4.38 -3.75
N SER A 33 9.77 4.85 -4.15
CA SER A 33 10.03 6.29 -4.22
C SER A 33 9.54 6.81 -5.56
N THR A 34 8.81 7.92 -5.54
CA THR A 34 8.14 8.45 -6.72
C THR A 34 8.48 9.90 -6.94
N THR A 35 8.53 10.30 -8.22
CA THR A 35 8.48 11.70 -8.60
C THR A 35 7.00 12.13 -8.69
N GLY A 36 6.64 13.29 -8.15
CA GLY A 36 5.28 13.82 -8.23
C GLY A 36 4.85 14.47 -6.91
N ASP A 37 3.54 14.42 -6.64
CA ASP A 37 2.93 15.08 -5.47
C ASP A 37 3.24 14.38 -4.13
N VAL A 38 3.77 13.15 -4.19
CA VAL A 38 4.06 12.30 -3.04
C VAL A 38 5.46 11.72 -3.16
N ASP A 39 6.13 11.56 -2.04
CA ASP A 39 7.53 11.12 -1.98
C ASP A 39 7.63 9.59 -2.05
N LEU A 40 6.68 8.89 -1.40
CA LEU A 40 6.64 7.44 -1.32
C LEU A 40 5.22 6.90 -1.57
N ILE A 41 5.14 5.72 -2.19
CA ILE A 41 3.91 4.94 -2.30
C ILE A 41 4.16 3.56 -1.69
N ALA A 42 3.38 3.21 -0.67
CA ALA A 42 3.43 1.90 -0.04
C ALA A 42 2.21 1.07 -0.44
N ILE A 43 2.44 -0.19 -0.79
CA ILE A 43 1.40 -1.18 -1.04
C ILE A 43 1.21 -1.98 0.24
N VAL A 44 -0.01 -1.94 0.78
CA VAL A 44 -0.38 -2.67 2.00
C VAL A 44 -1.36 -3.77 1.64
N ARG A 45 -1.11 -4.98 2.14
CA ARG A 45 -1.98 -6.14 1.99
C ARG A 45 -2.23 -6.78 3.34
N VAL A 46 -3.49 -6.86 3.74
CA VAL A 46 -3.91 -7.45 5.03
C VAL A 46 -5.01 -8.48 4.85
N ALA A 47 -5.22 -9.29 5.88
CA ALA A 47 -6.28 -10.30 5.89
C ALA A 47 -7.66 -9.69 6.16
N ARG A 48 -7.74 -8.78 7.15
CA ARG A 48 -8.99 -8.16 7.61
C ARG A 48 -8.93 -6.64 7.51
N HIS A 49 -10.09 -6.00 7.38
CA HIS A 49 -10.16 -4.55 7.23
C HIS A 49 -9.64 -3.80 8.47
N GLU A 50 -9.93 -4.34 9.65
CA GLU A 50 -9.45 -3.81 10.94
C GLU A 50 -7.91 -3.75 11.03
N ASP A 51 -7.21 -4.69 10.40
CA ASP A 51 -5.74 -4.73 10.41
C ASP A 51 -5.11 -3.54 9.66
N LEU A 52 -5.87 -2.84 8.79
CA LEU A 52 -5.37 -1.63 8.11
C LEU A 52 -5.11 -0.49 9.10
N ALA A 53 -5.92 -0.36 10.16
CA ALA A 53 -5.72 0.67 11.18
C ALA A 53 -4.39 0.45 11.89
N ASP A 54 -4.09 -0.80 12.25
CA ASP A 54 -2.85 -1.19 12.92
C ASP A 54 -1.60 -0.94 12.06
N VAL A 55 -1.70 -1.16 10.74
CA VAL A 55 -0.57 -0.96 9.82
C VAL A 55 -0.38 0.52 9.50
N ILE A 56 -1.47 1.23 9.18
CA ILE A 56 -1.38 2.58 8.64
C ILE A 56 -1.35 3.61 9.75
N ALA A 57 -2.42 3.68 10.56
CA ALA A 57 -2.55 4.71 11.60
C ALA A 57 -1.56 4.49 12.74
N ASP A 58 -1.37 3.22 13.15
CA ASP A 58 -0.55 2.92 14.31
C ASP A 58 0.93 2.73 14.05
N ARG A 59 1.33 2.48 12.79
CA ARG A 59 2.75 2.28 12.44
C ARG A 59 3.23 3.29 11.40
N ILE A 60 2.72 3.25 10.17
CA ILE A 60 3.20 4.13 9.07
C ILE A 60 3.14 5.60 9.50
N ASN A 61 2.00 6.05 10.05
CA ASN A 61 1.79 7.44 10.40
C ASN A 61 2.58 7.92 11.62
N LYS A 62 3.20 7.00 12.36
CA LYS A 62 4.05 7.32 13.52
C LYS A 62 5.53 7.27 13.19
N ILE A 63 5.90 6.96 11.95
CA ILE A 63 7.30 6.99 11.51
C ILE A 63 7.82 8.43 11.60
N ARG A 64 9.01 8.58 12.19
CA ARG A 64 9.69 9.87 12.24
C ARG A 64 9.98 10.37 10.83
N GLY A 65 9.52 11.59 10.54
CA GLY A 65 9.65 12.21 9.22
C GLY A 65 8.43 12.01 8.32
N MET A 66 7.39 11.31 8.78
CA MET A 66 6.09 11.28 8.10
C MET A 66 5.39 12.63 8.27
N ARG A 67 4.95 13.24 7.17
CA ARG A 67 4.22 14.52 7.16
C ARG A 67 2.73 14.35 6.91
N GLU A 68 2.40 13.59 5.88
CA GLU A 68 1.04 13.36 5.42
C GLU A 68 0.91 11.97 4.82
N SER A 69 -0.26 11.35 5.02
CA SER A 69 -0.60 10.08 4.39
C SER A 69 -2.01 10.16 3.80
N GLN A 70 -2.20 9.66 2.57
CA GLN A 70 -3.52 9.44 1.99
C GLN A 70 -3.66 7.98 1.57
N THR A 71 -4.67 7.31 2.12
CA THR A 71 -4.90 5.87 1.90
C THR A 71 -6.06 5.62 0.95
N HIS A 72 -5.81 4.82 -0.09
CA HIS A 72 -6.81 4.33 -1.02
C HIS A 72 -7.00 2.84 -0.81
N ILE A 73 -8.15 2.45 -0.26
CA ILE A 73 -8.47 1.03 -0.06
C ILE A 73 -9.07 0.48 -1.37
N ALA A 74 -8.45 -0.56 -1.91
CA ALA A 74 -8.93 -1.19 -3.14
C ALA A 74 -10.20 -1.99 -2.86
N PHE A 75 -11.30 -1.60 -3.51
CA PHE A 75 -12.54 -2.37 -3.49
C PHE A 75 -12.44 -3.66 -4.32
N ARG A 76 -11.65 -3.63 -5.41
CA ARG A 76 -11.37 -4.77 -6.28
C ARG A 76 -9.95 -4.67 -6.80
N THR A 77 -9.27 -5.80 -6.89
CA THR A 77 -7.93 -5.90 -7.49
C THR A 77 -8.05 -6.71 -8.78
N TYR A 78 -7.37 -6.26 -9.83
CA TYR A 78 -7.21 -7.00 -11.07
C TYR A 78 -5.74 -7.40 -11.18
N SER A 79 -5.47 -8.69 -11.25
CA SER A 79 -4.13 -9.23 -11.48
C SER A 79 -4.15 -10.17 -12.67
N SER A 80 -3.00 -10.39 -13.31
CA SER A 80 -2.88 -11.37 -14.41
C SER A 80 -3.33 -12.78 -14.00
N GLY A 81 -3.24 -13.13 -12.71
CA GLY A 81 -3.79 -14.37 -12.16
C GLY A 81 -5.32 -14.38 -12.06
N ASP A 82 -5.95 -13.24 -11.76
CA ASP A 82 -7.42 -13.13 -11.62
C ASP A 82 -8.13 -12.99 -12.97
N LEU A 83 -7.48 -12.38 -13.97
CA LEU A 83 -8.03 -12.17 -15.31
C LEU A 83 -8.20 -13.48 -16.09
N GLY A 84 -7.36 -14.50 -15.83
CA GLY A 84 -7.49 -15.83 -16.43
C GLY A 84 -8.67 -16.63 -15.91
N ALA A 85 -9.00 -16.51 -14.62
CA ALA A 85 -10.11 -17.24 -14.00
C ALA A 85 -11.49 -16.73 -14.45
N GLY A 86 -11.60 -15.45 -14.82
CA GLY A 86 -12.84 -14.85 -15.31
C GLY A 86 -13.20 -15.19 -16.76
N PHE A 87 -12.21 -15.53 -17.60
CA PHE A 87 -12.42 -15.90 -19.01
C PHE A 87 -12.73 -17.39 -19.20
N SER A 88 -12.33 -18.27 -18.27
CA SER A 88 -12.60 -19.72 -18.35
C SER A 88 -14.03 -20.12 -17.95
N LEU A 89 -14.84 -19.19 -17.42
CA LEU A 89 -16.22 -19.46 -16.98
C LEU A 89 -17.30 -19.04 -17.99
N GLY A 90 -16.91 -18.63 -19.21
CA GLY A 90 -17.84 -18.00 -20.16
C GLY A 90 -17.61 -18.33 -21.63
N LEU A 91 -17.16 -19.55 -21.94
CA LEU A 91 -17.15 -20.08 -23.32
C LEU A 91 -17.54 -21.56 -23.30
N ASP A 92 -18.80 -21.85 -22.98
CA ASP A 92 -19.51 -23.04 -23.44
C ASP A 92 -20.96 -22.61 -23.73
N ASP A 93 -21.16 -22.14 -24.96
CA ASP A 93 -22.38 -22.30 -25.77
C ASP A 93 -21.95 -22.36 -27.25
#